data_AF-A0A819UI34-F1
#
_entry.id   AF-A0A819UI34-F1
#
_cell.length_a   1.000
_cell.length_b   1.000
_cell.length_c   1.000
_cell.angle_alpha   90.00
_cell.angle_beta   90.00
_cell.angle_gamma   90.00
#
_symmetry.space_group_name_H-M   'P 1'
#
loop_
_entity.id
_entity.type
_entity.pdbx_description
1 polymer ?
#
loop_
_entity_poly.entity_id
_entity_poly.type
_entity_poly.pdbx_seq_one_letter_code
_entity_poly.pdbx_strand_id
1 'polypeptide(L)'
;LYVNKSTEFRIKQYQYPKIEIVNVNNLLEKSLDKSIFVNIIEMICNGFNKTCPLFTRDGKLISHDGAHLTKYGARYVGDIISKNEPLNKV
;
A
#
# COMPACT_ATOMS: atom_id res chain seq x y z
N LEU A 1 4.91 18.65 7.94
CA LEU A 1 6.10 18.40 7.09
C LEU A 1 5.82 18.50 5.57
N TYR A 2 4.67 18.06 5.05
CA TYR A 2 4.44 17.99 3.59
C TYR A 2 3.48 19.03 2.99
N VAL A 3 2.80 19.83 3.82
CA VAL A 3 1.71 20.74 3.41
C VAL A 3 2.12 21.71 2.29
N ASN A 4 3.35 22.24 2.33
CA ASN A 4 3.85 23.21 1.36
C ASN A 4 4.83 22.59 0.33
N LYS A 5 4.88 21.26 0.21
CA LYS A 5 5.73 20.57 -0.76
C LYS A 5 4.96 20.30 -2.05
N SER A 6 5.64 20.41 -3.19
CA SER A 6 5.06 20.15 -4.51
C SER A 6 4.63 18.69 -4.68
N THR A 7 3.78 18.42 -5.66
CA THR A 7 3.37 17.06 -6.01
C THR A 7 4.58 16.20 -6.39
N GLU A 8 5.52 16.73 -7.17
CA GLU A 8 6.74 16.03 -7.61
C GLU A 8 7.60 15.60 -6.42
N PHE A 9 7.65 16.43 -5.37
CA PHE A 9 8.34 16.07 -4.14
C PHE A 9 7.61 14.94 -3.40
N ARG A 10 6.28 15.06 -3.25
CA ARG A 10 5.45 14.11 -2.48
C ARG A 10 5.47 12.70 -3.07
N ILE A 11 5.34 12.57 -4.39
CA ILE A 11 5.29 11.24 -5.04
C ILE A 11 6.61 10.46 -4.96
N LYS A 12 7.71 11.11 -4.54
CA LYS A 12 9.02 10.49 -4.31
C LYS A 12 9.23 10.04 -2.86
N GLN A 13 8.24 10.23 -1.98
CA GLN A 13 8.38 9.87 -0.57
C GLN A 13 7.88 8.45 -0.30
N TYR A 14 8.74 7.66 0.34
CA TYR A 14 8.49 6.26 0.66
C TYR A 14 8.85 5.99 2.12
N GLN A 15 8.25 4.94 2.69
CA GLN A 15 8.55 4.45 4.02
C GLN A 15 8.67 2.93 4.04
N TYR A 16 9.38 2.39 5.02
CA TYR A 16 9.37 0.95 5.25
C TYR A 16 8.07 0.53 5.94
N PRO A 17 7.45 -0.60 5.54
CA PRO A 17 6.36 -1.17 6.31
C PRO A 17 6.87 -1.64 7.67
N LYS A 18 5.99 -1.62 8.68
CA LYS A 18 6.32 -2.15 10.01
C LYS A 18 6.58 -3.66 9.90
N ILE A 19 7.71 -4.12 10.45
CA ILE A 19 8.16 -5.51 10.33
C ILE A 19 7.15 -6.51 10.91
N GLU A 20 6.47 -6.16 11.99
CA GLU A 20 5.43 -6.97 12.62
C GLU A 20 4.28 -7.29 11.65
N ILE A 21 3.85 -6.29 10.88
CA ILE A 21 2.78 -6.44 9.90
C ILE A 21 3.26 -7.32 8.73
N VAL A 22 4.51 -7.12 8.26
CA VAL A 22 5.11 -7.97 7.23
C VAL A 22 5.17 -9.43 7.68
N ASN A 23 5.54 -9.69 8.94
CA ASN A 23 5.63 -11.06 9.47
C ASN A 23 4.26 -11.75 9.54
N VAL A 24 3.23 -11.05 10.03
CA VAL A 24 1.85 -11.57 10.05
C VAL A 24 1.37 -11.86 8.63
N ASN A 25 1.61 -10.94 7.70
CA ASN A 25 1.18 -11.08 6.32
C ASN A 25 1.89 -12.26 5.61
N ASN A 26 3.19 -12.46 5.87
CA ASN A 26 3.94 -13.62 5.38
C ASN A 26 3.44 -14.95 5.99
N LEU A 27 2.99 -14.94 7.25
CA LEU A 27 2.39 -16.12 7.87
C LEU A 27 1.07 -16.46 7.18
N LEU A 28 0.19 -15.48 7.01
CA LEU A 28 -1.10 -15.66 6.35
C LEU A 28 -0.93 -16.15 4.90
N GLU A 29 0.01 -15.57 4.14
CA GLU A 29 0.29 -15.98 2.77
C GLU A 29 0.75 -17.44 2.65
N LYS A 30 1.51 -17.93 3.63
CA LYS A 30 1.97 -19.32 3.67
C LYS A 30 0.88 -20.29 4.12
N SER A 31 -0.08 -19.81 4.90
CA SER A 31 -1.09 -20.65 5.55
C SER A 31 -2.43 -20.70 4.81
N LEU A 32 -2.74 -19.72 3.97
CA LEU A 32 -4.00 -19.59 3.27
C LEU A 32 -3.87 -19.91 1.78
N ASP A 33 -4.97 -20.38 1.19
CA ASP A 33 -5.02 -20.60 -0.26
C ASP A 33 -4.92 -19.27 -1.03
N LYS A 34 -4.20 -19.27 -2.16
CA LYS A 34 -4.00 -18.09 -2.98
C LYS A 34 -5.30 -17.52 -3.57
N SER A 35 -6.35 -18.33 -3.66
CA SER A 35 -7.68 -17.90 -4.11
C SER A 35 -8.42 -17.03 -3.09
N ILE A 36 -8.03 -17.06 -1.81
CA ILE A 36 -8.71 -16.32 -0.72
C ILE A 36 -7.82 -15.26 -0.07
N PHE A 37 -6.51 -15.35 -0.21
CA PHE A 37 -5.58 -14.40 0.39
C PHE A 37 -5.14 -13.31 -0.60
N VAL A 38 -5.15 -12.05 -0.13
CA VAL A 38 -4.68 -10.89 -0.90
C VAL A 38 -3.52 -10.25 -0.13
N ASN A 39 -2.31 -10.34 -0.68
CA ASN A 39 -1.12 -9.69 -0.11
C ASN A 39 -1.11 -8.18 -0.45
N ILE A 40 -1.91 -7.40 0.27
CA ILE A 40 -2.06 -5.95 0.02
C ILE A 40 -0.72 -5.20 0.19
N ILE A 41 0.12 -5.63 1.14
CA ILE A 41 1.43 -5.00 1.41
C ILE A 41 2.35 -5.17 0.21
N GLU A 42 2.44 -6.38 -0.35
CA GLU A 42 3.27 -6.61 -1.52
C GLU A 42 2.77 -5.85 -2.76
N MET A 43 1.45 -5.75 -2.92
CA MET A 43 0.85 -5.00 -4.04
C MET A 43 1.14 -3.49 -3.98
N ILE A 44 1.14 -2.90 -2.78
CA ILE A 44 1.35 -1.45 -2.60
C ILE A 44 2.82 -1.09 -2.46
N CYS A 45 3.60 -1.90 -1.74
CA CYS A 45 4.98 -1.60 -1.36
C CYS A 45 5.98 -2.09 -2.41
N ASN A 46 5.90 -1.46 -3.58
CA ASN A 46 6.67 -1.79 -4.78
C ASN A 46 7.92 -0.91 -4.99
N GLY A 47 8.28 -0.07 -4.01
CA GLY A 47 9.49 0.74 -4.05
C GLY A 47 10.76 -0.08 -3.82
N PHE A 48 11.91 0.59 -3.93
CA PHE A 48 13.21 -0.01 -3.59
C PHE A 48 13.17 -0.60 -2.17
N ASN A 49 13.70 -1.82 -2.00
CA ASN A 49 13.63 -2.59 -0.76
C ASN A 49 12.21 -2.77 -0.18
N LYS A 50 11.19 -2.95 -1.05
CA LYS A 50 9.78 -3.15 -0.64
C LYS A 50 9.26 -2.00 0.22
N THR A 51 9.73 -0.79 -0.05
CA THR A 51 9.19 0.42 0.58
C THR A 51 7.82 0.78 -0.01
N CYS A 52 6.99 1.42 0.81
CA CYS A 52 5.62 1.80 0.50
C CYS A 52 5.55 3.29 0.18
N PRO A 53 4.79 3.71 -0.86
CA PRO A 53 4.59 5.12 -1.14
C PRO A 53 3.83 5.78 0.01
N LEU A 54 4.22 7.00 0.38
CA LEU A 54 3.47 7.81 1.35
C LEU A 54 2.29 8.54 0.70
N PHE A 55 2.38 8.79 -0.61
CA PHE A 55 1.42 9.56 -1.37
C PHE A 55 0.95 8.81 -2.60
N THR A 56 -0.30 9.07 -3.00
CA THR A 56 -0.84 8.68 -4.30
C THR A 56 -0.13 9.43 -5.42
N ARG A 57 -0.34 9.02 -6.68
CA ARG A 57 0.28 9.66 -7.86
C ARG A 57 -0.11 11.14 -8.04
N ASP A 58 -1.25 11.56 -7.51
CA ASP A 58 -1.72 12.95 -7.47
C ASP A 58 -1.32 13.69 -6.18
N GLY A 59 -0.41 13.11 -5.38
CA GLY A 59 0.19 13.77 -4.21
C GLY A 59 -0.71 13.84 -2.98
N LYS A 60 -1.74 12.99 -2.88
CA LYS A 60 -2.60 12.86 -1.69
C LYS A 60 -2.00 11.86 -0.72
N LEU A 61 -2.09 12.15 0.57
CA LEU A 61 -1.53 11.29 1.60
C LEU A 61 -2.31 9.97 1.69
N ILE A 62 -1.62 8.83 1.68
CA ILE A 62 -2.24 7.50 1.75
C ILE A 62 -2.68 7.17 3.18
N SER A 63 -1.83 7.45 4.17
CA SER A 63 -2.09 7.20 5.59
C SER A 63 -1.39 8.25 6.46
N HIS A 64 -2.01 8.62 7.58
CA HIS A 64 -1.40 9.53 8.55
C HIS A 64 -0.38 8.85 9.46
N ASP A 65 -0.60 7.57 9.77
CA ASP A 65 0.14 6.80 10.78
C ASP A 65 0.77 5.50 10.22
N GLY A 66 0.59 5.25 8.91
CA GLY A 66 1.02 4.04 8.23
C GLY A 66 0.15 2.81 8.48
N ALA A 67 -0.98 2.96 9.18
CA ALA A 67 -1.92 1.87 9.48
C ALA A 67 -3.34 2.17 8.96
N HIS A 68 -3.86 3.38 9.22
CA HIS A 68 -5.19 3.78 8.80
C HIS A 68 -5.14 4.55 7.48
N LEU A 69 -5.88 4.07 6.48
CA LEU A 69 -5.97 4.73 5.19
C LEU A 69 -6.81 6.01 5.29
N THR A 70 -6.35 7.07 4.62
CA THR A 70 -7.21 8.22 4.34
C THR A 70 -8.26 7.84 3.29
N LYS A 71 -9.24 8.70 3.05
CA LYS A 71 -10.19 8.53 1.93
C LYS A 71 -9.47 8.32 0.58
N TYR A 72 -8.40 9.06 0.33
CA TYR A 72 -7.63 8.94 -0.91
C TYR A 72 -6.78 7.67 -0.92
N GLY A 73 -6.19 7.31 0.24
CA GLY A 73 -5.48 6.04 0.41
C GLY A 73 -6.38 4.83 0.17
N ALA A 74 -7.59 4.81 0.71
CA ALA A 74 -8.54 3.72 0.52
C ALA A 74 -8.93 3.55 -0.95
N ARG A 75 -9.16 4.65 -1.68
CA ARG A 75 -9.41 4.61 -3.13
C ARG A 75 -8.20 4.07 -3.89
N TYR A 76 -7.01 4.59 -3.60
CA TYR A 76 -5.77 4.14 -4.21
C TYR A 76 -5.51 2.64 -4.01
N VAL A 77 -5.68 2.14 -2.79
CA VAL A 77 -5.53 0.71 -2.48
C VAL A 77 -6.62 -0.10 -3.17
N GLY A 78 -7.88 0.35 -3.11
CA GLY A 78 -9.02 -0.28 -3.79
C GLY A 78 -8.77 -0.48 -5.28
N ASP A 79 -8.31 0.57 -5.97
CA ASP A 79 -7.99 0.54 -7.40
C ASP A 79 -6.85 -0.43 -7.74
N ILE A 80 -5.93 -0.67 -6.81
CA ILE A 80 -4.84 -1.64 -6.98
C ILE A 80 -5.40 -3.04 -6.77
N ILE A 81 -6.05 -3.32 -5.65
CA ILE A 81 -6.49 -4.68 -5.32
C ILE A 81 -7.55 -5.18 -6.31
N SER A 82 -8.43 -4.31 -6.83
CA SER A 82 -9.45 -4.69 -7.81
C SER A 82 -8.88 -5.02 -9.20
N LYS A 83 -7.60 -4.72 -9.46
CA LYS A 83 -6.91 -5.01 -10.73
C LYS A 83 -5.98 -6.21 -10.63
N ASN A 84 -5.87 -6.83 -9.45
CA ASN A 84 -5.00 -7.98 -9.22
C ASN A 84 -5.82 -9.19 -8.75
N GLU A 85 -5.34 -10.39 -9.09
CA GLU A 85 -5.89 -11.63 -8.54
C GLU A 85 -5.82 -11.62 -7.00
N PRO A 86 -6.80 -12.23 -6.30
CA PRO A 86 -7.98 -12.91 -6.83
C PRO A 86 -9.20 -12.00 -7.11
N LEU A 87 -9.08 -10.67 -6.96
CA LEU A 87 -10.22 -9.73 -6.98
C LEU A 87 -10.47 -9.04 -8.33
N ASN A 88 -9.63 -9.28 -9.33
CA ASN A 88 -9.76 -8.76 -10.71
C ASN A 88 -10.81 -9.46 -11.59
N LYS A 89 -11.61 -10.36 -11.01
CA LYS A 89 -12.58 -11.20 -11.76
C LYS A 89 -14.00 -10.63 -11.79
N VAL A 90 -14.20 -9.39 -11.31
CA VAL A 90 -15.50 -8.71 -11.24
C VAL A 90 -15.70 -7.81 -12.45
#